data_AF-A0A9E6Y6Z8-F1
#
_entry.id   AF-A0A9E6Y6Z8-F1
#
_cell.length_a   1.000
_cell.length_b   1.000
_cell.length_c   1.000
_cell.angle_alpha   90.00
_cell.angle_beta   90.00
_cell.angle_gamma   90.00
#
_symmetry.space_group_name_H-M   'P 1'
#
loop_
_entity.id
_entity.type
_entity.pdbx_description
1 polymer ?
#
loop_
_entity_poly.entity_id
_entity_poly.type
_entity_poly.pdbx_seq_one_letter_code
_entity_poly.pdbx_strand_id
1 'polypeptide(L)'
;MLRRTRLAALALLLLALALAAPAAAQTATSQAGSANAPSAAASTPGVAKAASTATTATDPNALTTPSSMDERPPLHRLTGNQAQRIAERVPKIRDERAKHKRTTVSVYQKGANRWQVSFFAEGKEIGQVSIWDPTGAVLEAWTGPQVAWTMARGYEGAFGRKAAALYVWIPLLVLFVAPFVDWRRPLRMRHLDLLALCSLSVSLAFFNHGNLAGSVPTTYPPLLYLLGRLLWIGYRRGSGGEPLKLLVPVTWLAVATIFLVGFRIGLNVTNSNVIDVGYSGVIGADRLSHGQDLYGDWPRDNEHGDTYGPANYLIYVPFEAVWPWSGSWNDLPAAHGAAVLFDLLCLAGLFLLGRRIRGPTLGVVLAYAWAAFPFTLFSLNTNSNDALVAALLIGAMLAATSAAGRGAFSALAATTKLAPLILAPLLATHGAPPASRIRTIGKFAVAFAVVAAITMIPVWLQGDLRLIWDRTVGFQLDRGAPFSVWGYYGGLDGLQKALQVATAAFAIAAAFIPRRRDVVGLAAIAGAILIALQLGMTYWFYLYIIWVLPFAFVAFFAREPVGRPAPAEPPPPPPADDVAPVLAAS
;
A
#
# COMPACT_ATOMS: atom_id res chain seq x y z
N MET A 1 23.30 12.64 20.07
CA MET A 1 21.96 13.18 20.42
C MET A 1 21.62 14.48 19.68
N LEU A 2 22.38 15.58 19.83
CA LEU A 2 22.05 16.89 19.22
C LEU A 2 21.93 16.90 17.67
N ARG A 3 22.71 16.07 16.97
CA ARG A 3 22.67 15.97 15.50
C ARG A 3 21.43 15.20 15.00
N ARG A 4 21.06 14.12 15.70
CA ARG A 4 19.84 13.33 15.42
C ARG A 4 18.57 14.13 15.68
N THR A 5 18.52 14.92 16.76
CA THR A 5 17.36 15.79 17.05
C THR A 5 17.20 16.92 16.04
N ARG A 6 18.30 17.51 15.53
CA ARG A 6 18.26 18.52 14.46
C ARG A 6 17.79 17.96 13.11
N LEU A 7 18.19 16.73 12.76
CA LEU A 7 17.76 16.08 11.52
C LEU A 7 16.30 15.57 11.61
N ALA A 8 15.88 15.07 12.78
CA ALA A 8 14.48 14.76 13.04
C ALA A 8 13.60 16.02 12.98
N ALA A 9 14.07 17.14 13.55
CA ALA A 9 13.41 18.44 13.42
C ALA A 9 13.36 18.94 11.98
N LEU A 10 14.42 18.72 11.18
CA LEU A 10 14.43 19.05 9.75
C LEU A 10 13.46 18.17 8.96
N ALA A 11 13.41 16.87 9.20
CA ALA A 11 12.44 15.97 8.54
C ALA A 11 10.99 16.31 8.92
N LEU A 12 10.73 16.58 10.20
CA LEU A 12 9.43 17.08 10.68
C LEU A 12 9.09 18.44 10.09
N LEU A 13 10.08 19.34 9.93
CA LEU A 13 9.91 20.64 9.29
C LEU A 13 9.62 20.48 7.80
N LEU A 14 10.32 19.61 7.07
CA LEU A 14 10.09 19.33 5.66
C LEU A 14 8.71 18.67 5.43
N LEU A 15 8.31 17.75 6.30
CA LEU A 15 6.99 17.13 6.29
C LEU A 15 5.89 18.14 6.64
N ALA A 16 6.11 18.98 7.66
CA ALA A 16 5.20 20.05 8.05
C ALA A 16 5.09 21.11 6.93
N LEU A 17 6.19 21.49 6.29
CA LEU A 17 6.22 22.39 5.12
C LEU A 17 5.46 21.78 3.95
N ALA A 18 5.65 20.50 3.66
CA ALA A 18 4.93 19.78 2.61
C ALA A 18 3.41 19.69 2.90
N LEU A 19 3.02 19.51 4.17
CA LEU A 19 1.63 19.47 4.62
C LEU A 19 1.00 20.87 4.79
N ALA A 20 1.79 21.91 5.01
CA ALA A 20 1.36 23.31 5.18
C ALA A 20 1.31 24.11 3.86
N ALA A 21 1.99 23.64 2.80
CA ALA A 21 1.94 24.21 1.46
C ALA A 21 0.51 24.48 0.90
N PRO A 22 -0.53 23.66 1.19
CA PRO A 22 -1.90 23.95 0.78
C PRO A 22 -2.54 25.16 1.48
N ALA A 23 -2.06 25.52 2.68
CA ALA A 23 -2.60 26.61 3.50
C ALA A 23 -1.99 27.99 3.12
N ALA A 24 -0.72 28.02 2.73
CA ALA A 24 -0.03 29.24 2.31
C ALA A 24 -0.51 29.79 0.94
N ALA A 25 -1.10 28.95 0.09
CA ALA A 25 -1.65 29.34 -1.22
C ALA A 25 -2.96 30.15 -1.13
N GLN A 26 -3.52 30.37 0.07
CA GLN A 26 -4.66 31.27 0.30
C GLN A 26 -4.27 32.66 0.82
N THR A 27 -3.03 32.86 1.27
CA THR A 27 -2.60 34.12 1.92
C THR A 27 -1.53 34.90 1.17
N ALA A 28 -0.88 34.33 0.14
CA ALA A 28 0.17 35.02 -0.60
C ALA A 28 -0.36 35.87 -1.79
N THR A 29 -1.17 36.88 -1.48
CA THR A 29 -1.24 38.13 -2.25
C THR A 29 -1.03 39.29 -1.27
N SER A 30 0.20 39.42 -0.78
CA SER A 30 0.76 40.70 -0.35
C SER A 30 2.21 40.51 0.09
N GLN A 31 3.04 41.45 -0.34
CA GLN A 31 4.38 41.78 0.13
C GLN A 31 5.56 40.94 -0.37
N ALA A 32 6.16 41.50 -1.43
CA ALA A 32 7.57 41.41 -1.76
C ALA A 32 8.43 42.21 -0.76
N GLY A 33 9.66 41.74 -0.52
CA GLY A 33 10.69 42.51 0.19
C GLY A 33 11.98 41.70 0.42
N SER A 34 13.00 42.05 -0.36
CA SER A 34 14.47 41.83 -0.25
C SER A 34 15.03 41.71 1.19
N ALA A 35 16.20 41.14 1.54
CA ALA A 35 17.43 40.77 0.83
C ALA A 35 18.45 40.12 1.80
N ASN A 36 19.52 39.56 1.22
CA ASN A 36 20.92 39.43 1.69
C ASN A 36 21.36 38.37 2.71
N ALA A 37 22.32 37.56 2.23
CA ALA A 37 23.34 36.80 2.95
C ALA A 37 24.52 37.72 3.36
N PRO A 38 25.55 37.27 4.13
CA PRO A 38 26.55 36.31 3.61
C PRO A 38 27.21 35.30 4.60
N SER A 39 27.80 34.30 3.97
CA SER A 39 28.92 33.39 4.32
C SER A 39 29.86 33.73 5.49
N ALA A 40 30.30 32.69 6.22
CA ALA A 40 31.68 32.58 6.71
C ALA A 40 32.12 31.11 6.82
N ALA A 41 33.26 30.80 6.19
CA ALA A 41 33.98 29.54 6.25
C ALA A 41 34.90 29.47 7.48
N ALA A 42 35.14 28.26 8.00
CA ALA A 42 36.33 27.97 8.81
C ALA A 42 36.67 26.48 8.75
N SER A 43 37.96 26.23 8.54
CA SER A 43 38.65 24.97 8.32
C SER A 43 39.05 24.22 9.61
N THR A 44 39.25 22.92 9.41
CA THR A 44 39.74 21.75 10.18
C THR A 44 40.78 21.97 11.31
N PRO A 45 40.92 21.02 12.26
CA PRO A 45 41.81 19.85 12.05
C PRO A 45 41.27 18.51 12.60
N GLY A 46 41.89 17.42 12.12
CA GLY A 46 41.38 16.04 12.20
C GLY A 46 41.56 15.31 13.53
N VAL A 47 40.82 14.21 13.65
CA VAL A 47 40.99 13.20 14.70
C VAL A 47 40.80 11.81 14.07
N ALA A 48 41.68 10.92 14.52
CA ALA A 48 41.97 9.57 14.05
C ALA A 48 40.77 8.67 13.73
N LYS A 49 40.93 7.92 12.63
CA LYS A 49 40.10 6.79 12.20
C LYS A 49 40.33 5.62 13.15
N ALA A 50 39.51 5.50 14.19
CA ALA A 50 39.45 4.28 14.99
C ALA A 50 38.68 3.22 14.18
N ALA A 51 39.41 2.22 13.69
CA ALA A 51 38.83 1.03 13.09
C ALA A 51 38.09 0.24 14.18
N SER A 52 36.75 0.34 14.23
CA SER A 52 35.94 -0.62 14.96
C SER A 52 35.82 -1.87 14.10
N THR A 53 36.48 -2.93 14.53
CA THR A 53 36.30 -4.29 14.01
C THR A 53 34.84 -4.67 14.19
N ALA A 54 34.03 -4.50 13.14
CA ALA A 54 32.69 -5.03 13.11
C ALA A 54 32.82 -6.55 13.03
N THR A 55 32.62 -7.23 14.15
CA THR A 55 32.37 -8.67 14.15
C THR A 55 31.07 -8.90 13.39
N THR A 56 31.20 -9.25 12.12
CA THR A 56 30.08 -9.65 11.26
C THR A 56 29.37 -10.81 11.95
N ALA A 57 28.12 -10.61 12.37
CA ALA A 57 27.28 -11.72 12.79
C ALA A 57 27.13 -12.65 11.58
N THR A 58 27.83 -13.79 11.60
CA THR A 58 27.71 -14.82 10.57
C THR A 58 26.30 -15.38 10.67
N ASP A 59 25.52 -15.31 9.59
CA ASP A 59 24.19 -15.92 9.52
C ASP A 59 24.33 -17.42 9.89
N PRO A 60 23.71 -17.87 11.00
CA PRO A 60 23.81 -19.26 11.45
C PRO A 60 23.16 -20.25 10.46
N ASN A 61 22.45 -19.76 9.44
CA ASN A 61 21.87 -20.54 8.34
C ASN A 61 22.52 -20.26 6.98
N ALA A 62 23.68 -19.59 6.94
CA ALA A 62 24.39 -19.37 5.70
C ALA A 62 24.67 -20.70 4.98
N LEU A 63 24.52 -20.70 3.66
CA LEU A 63 24.83 -21.86 2.84
C LEU A 63 26.34 -21.94 2.65
N THR A 64 26.92 -23.07 3.03
CA THR A 64 28.34 -23.37 2.80
C THR A 64 28.48 -24.61 1.93
N THR A 65 29.34 -24.55 0.93
CA THR A 65 29.68 -25.72 0.11
C THR A 65 30.50 -26.70 0.96
N PRO A 66 30.12 -27.99 1.04
CA PRO A 66 30.90 -28.97 1.76
C PRO A 66 32.28 -29.14 1.11
N SER A 67 33.33 -29.31 1.92
CA SER A 67 34.70 -29.51 1.44
C SER A 67 34.88 -30.83 0.68
N SER A 68 34.05 -31.84 0.97
CA SER A 68 34.00 -33.14 0.30
C SER A 68 32.57 -33.68 0.30
N MET A 69 32.21 -34.41 -0.76
CA MET A 69 30.90 -35.05 -0.89
C MET A 69 30.82 -36.42 -0.23
N ASP A 70 31.97 -37.05 0.04
CA ASP A 70 32.09 -38.40 0.60
C ASP A 70 32.42 -38.38 2.10
N GLU A 71 33.02 -37.30 2.59
CA GLU A 71 33.29 -37.14 4.00
C GLU A 71 32.11 -36.53 4.72
N ARG A 72 31.97 -36.86 6.00
CA ARG A 72 30.98 -36.24 6.89
C ARG A 72 31.57 -34.94 7.41
N PRO A 73 30.94 -33.79 7.14
CA PRO A 73 31.38 -32.55 7.75
C PRO A 73 31.27 -32.61 9.28
N PRO A 74 32.02 -31.76 10.01
CA PRO A 74 31.88 -31.66 11.45
C PRO A 74 30.41 -31.47 11.87
N LEU A 75 30.01 -32.19 12.91
CA LEU A 75 28.65 -32.19 13.48
C LEU A 75 27.54 -32.75 12.57
N HIS A 76 27.87 -33.28 11.40
CA HIS A 76 26.91 -33.90 10.48
C HIS A 76 27.02 -35.44 10.49
N ARG A 77 25.88 -36.12 10.40
CA ARG A 77 25.76 -37.58 10.27
C ARG A 77 25.75 -38.02 8.81
N LEU A 78 25.19 -37.21 7.92
CA LEU A 78 25.12 -37.52 6.49
C LEU A 78 26.35 -36.98 5.75
N THR A 79 26.71 -37.64 4.65
CA THR A 79 27.62 -37.09 3.65
C THR A 79 26.83 -36.28 2.61
N GLY A 80 27.51 -35.42 1.85
CA GLY A 80 26.88 -34.68 0.74
C GLY A 80 26.23 -35.62 -0.28
N ASN A 81 26.87 -36.74 -0.59
CA ASN A 81 26.34 -37.78 -1.49
C ASN A 81 25.08 -38.48 -0.91
N GLN A 82 25.00 -38.66 0.41
CA GLN A 82 23.80 -39.20 1.05
C GLN A 82 22.65 -38.19 0.99
N ALA A 83 22.91 -36.92 1.30
CA ALA A 83 21.91 -35.85 1.21
C ALA A 83 21.36 -35.71 -0.23
N GLN A 84 22.24 -35.73 -1.24
CA GLN A 84 21.84 -35.71 -2.65
C GLN A 84 20.91 -36.89 -2.98
N ARG A 85 21.29 -38.13 -2.64
CA ARG A 85 20.46 -39.31 -2.91
C ARG A 85 19.08 -39.24 -2.25
N ILE A 86 18.98 -38.67 -1.04
CA ILE A 86 17.70 -38.45 -0.36
C ILE A 86 16.86 -37.43 -1.16
N ALA A 87 17.46 -36.30 -1.55
CA ALA A 87 16.77 -35.27 -2.32
C ALA A 87 16.29 -35.76 -3.69
N GLU A 88 17.09 -36.56 -4.39
CA GLU A 88 16.76 -37.12 -5.71
C GLU A 88 15.59 -38.11 -5.68
N ARG A 89 15.31 -38.73 -4.53
CA ARG A 89 14.19 -39.66 -4.36
C ARG A 89 12.86 -38.97 -4.07
N VAL A 90 12.86 -37.66 -3.79
CA VAL A 90 11.62 -36.92 -3.52
C VAL A 90 10.77 -36.91 -4.80
N PRO A 91 9.53 -37.46 -4.78
CA PRO A 91 8.71 -37.58 -5.98
C PRO A 91 8.53 -36.27 -6.73
N LYS A 92 8.22 -35.19 -6.00
CA LYS A 92 8.05 -33.84 -6.56
C LYS A 92 9.30 -33.33 -7.31
N ILE A 93 10.50 -33.64 -6.81
CA ILE A 93 11.76 -33.26 -7.45
C ILE A 93 12.02 -34.12 -8.68
N ARG A 94 11.80 -35.43 -8.59
CA ARG A 94 11.95 -36.35 -9.72
C ARG A 94 11.03 -35.95 -10.87
N ASP A 95 9.77 -35.66 -10.56
CA ASP A 95 8.76 -35.29 -11.55
C ASP A 95 9.08 -33.91 -12.17
N GLU A 96 9.65 -32.97 -11.41
CA GLU A 96 10.13 -31.70 -11.95
C GLU A 96 11.34 -31.89 -12.86
N ARG A 97 12.35 -32.65 -12.41
CA ARG A 97 13.55 -32.95 -13.22
C ARG A 97 13.21 -33.63 -14.53
N ALA A 98 12.19 -34.49 -14.56
CA ALA A 98 11.73 -35.17 -15.77
C ALA A 98 11.22 -34.21 -16.87
N LYS A 99 10.85 -32.97 -16.51
CA LYS A 99 10.43 -31.93 -17.47
C LYS A 99 11.61 -31.26 -18.19
N HIS A 100 12.85 -31.49 -17.73
CA HIS A 100 14.04 -30.82 -18.26
C HIS A 100 15.05 -31.82 -18.82
N LYS A 101 15.63 -31.49 -19.99
CA LYS A 101 16.58 -32.38 -20.69
C LYS A 101 17.91 -32.55 -19.96
N ARG A 102 18.38 -31.52 -19.25
CA ARG A 102 19.64 -31.51 -18.50
C ARG A 102 19.41 -30.83 -17.16
N THR A 103 19.77 -31.52 -16.08
CA THR A 103 19.70 -30.97 -14.72
C THR A 103 21.05 -31.12 -14.03
N THR A 104 21.45 -30.09 -13.29
CA THR A 104 22.64 -30.14 -12.40
C THR A 104 22.19 -30.03 -10.95
N VAL A 105 23.04 -30.49 -10.03
CA VAL A 105 22.74 -30.53 -8.59
C VAL A 105 23.85 -29.79 -7.85
N SER A 106 23.48 -29.00 -6.85
CA SER A 106 24.42 -28.40 -5.90
C SER A 106 23.97 -28.73 -4.49
N VAL A 107 24.92 -29.13 -3.65
CA VAL A 107 24.68 -29.54 -2.28
C VAL A 107 25.37 -28.56 -1.35
N TYR A 108 24.62 -28.08 -0.37
CA TYR A 108 25.06 -27.10 0.60
C TYR A 108 24.77 -27.60 2.01
N GLN A 109 25.65 -27.27 2.94
CA GLN A 109 25.36 -27.29 4.36
C GLN A 109 24.61 -26.02 4.71
N LYS A 110 23.61 -26.12 5.59
CA LYS A 110 22.79 -25.01 6.05
C LYS A 110 22.79 -25.01 7.58
N GLY A 111 23.65 -24.18 8.15
CA GLY A 111 23.91 -24.21 9.59
C GLY A 111 24.49 -25.55 10.07
N ALA A 112 24.27 -25.87 11.35
CA ALA A 112 24.95 -26.99 12.00
C ALA A 112 24.34 -28.38 11.74
N ASN A 113 23.12 -28.47 11.21
CA ASN A 113 22.33 -29.71 11.23
C ASN A 113 21.34 -29.86 10.07
N ARG A 114 21.51 -29.09 8.99
CA ARG A 114 20.65 -29.19 7.80
C ARG A 114 21.48 -29.24 6.53
N TRP A 115 20.96 -29.96 5.55
CA TRP A 115 21.44 -29.91 4.18
C TRP A 115 20.41 -29.20 3.31
N GLN A 116 20.90 -28.43 2.35
CA GLN A 116 20.11 -27.92 1.24
C GLN A 116 20.64 -28.50 -0.06
N VAL A 117 19.77 -29.16 -0.82
CA VAL A 117 20.08 -29.67 -2.16
C VAL A 117 19.27 -28.89 -3.18
N SER A 118 19.97 -28.23 -4.08
CA SER A 118 19.39 -27.38 -5.12
C SER A 118 19.60 -28.02 -6.49
N PHE A 119 18.55 -28.03 -7.31
CA PHE A 119 18.51 -28.59 -8.64
C PHE A 119 18.35 -27.47 -9.66
N PHE A 120 19.16 -27.49 -10.71
CA PHE A 120 19.17 -26.44 -11.72
C PHE A 120 18.91 -27.01 -13.11
N ALA A 121 18.25 -26.24 -13.95
CA ALA A 121 18.16 -26.46 -15.40
C ALA A 121 18.36 -25.11 -16.10
N GLU A 122 19.16 -25.09 -17.17
CA GLU A 122 19.43 -23.88 -17.96
C GLU A 122 19.89 -22.68 -17.11
N GLY A 123 20.67 -22.95 -16.04
CA GLY A 123 21.17 -21.94 -15.11
C GLY A 123 20.14 -21.42 -14.10
N LYS A 124 18.90 -21.91 -14.10
CA LYS A 124 17.86 -21.54 -13.12
C LYS A 124 17.62 -22.65 -12.12
N GLU A 125 17.42 -22.29 -10.85
CA GLU A 125 17.06 -23.26 -9.81
C GLU A 125 15.59 -23.68 -10.01
N ILE A 126 15.36 -24.96 -10.26
CA ILE A 126 14.04 -25.56 -10.55
C ILE A 126 13.48 -26.35 -9.36
N GLY A 127 14.35 -26.75 -8.42
CA GLY A 127 13.95 -27.50 -7.24
C GLY A 127 14.91 -27.30 -6.07
N GLN A 128 14.39 -27.30 -4.85
CA GLN A 128 15.15 -27.15 -3.63
C GLN A 128 14.61 -28.10 -2.56
N VAL A 129 15.50 -28.84 -1.90
CA VAL A 129 15.16 -29.77 -0.82
C VAL A 129 15.96 -29.42 0.43
N SER A 130 15.28 -29.29 1.56
CA SER A 130 15.89 -29.13 2.89
C SER A 130 15.79 -30.46 3.63
N ILE A 131 16.91 -30.93 4.19
CA ILE A 131 17.01 -32.24 4.85
C ILE A 131 17.54 -32.04 6.27
N TRP A 132 16.90 -32.71 7.24
CA TRP A 132 17.36 -32.78 8.61
C TRP A 132 18.49 -33.80 8.74
N ASP A 133 19.70 -33.33 8.99
CA ASP A 133 20.89 -34.18 9.00
C ASP A 133 20.82 -35.36 10.00
N PRO A 134 20.37 -35.19 11.27
CA PRO A 134 20.40 -36.28 12.26
C PRO A 134 19.62 -37.55 11.90
N THR A 135 18.64 -37.43 11.00
CA THR A 135 17.72 -38.53 10.63
C THR A 135 17.64 -38.79 9.12
N GLY A 136 18.06 -37.85 8.28
CA GLY A 136 17.80 -37.88 6.84
C GLY A 136 16.35 -37.55 6.44
N ALA A 137 15.53 -37.06 7.39
CA ALA A 137 14.16 -36.66 7.09
C ALA A 137 14.15 -35.43 6.16
N VAL A 138 13.34 -35.50 5.10
CA VAL A 138 13.08 -34.33 4.24
C VAL A 138 12.18 -33.36 5.03
N LEU A 139 12.69 -32.17 5.30
CA LEU A 139 11.96 -31.11 5.99
C LEU A 139 11.09 -30.33 5.01
N GLU A 140 11.63 -30.03 3.84
CA GLU A 140 10.95 -29.22 2.82
C GLU A 140 11.35 -29.65 1.41
N ALA A 141 10.43 -29.53 0.45
CA ALA A 141 10.69 -29.74 -0.96
C ALA A 141 9.88 -28.77 -1.84
N TRP A 142 10.58 -27.85 -2.50
CA TRP A 142 10.00 -26.81 -3.32
C TRP A 142 10.40 -26.98 -4.78
N THR A 143 9.46 -26.70 -5.68
CA THR A 143 9.66 -26.66 -7.13
C THR A 143 8.91 -25.47 -7.69
N GLY A 144 9.20 -25.09 -8.94
CA GLY A 144 8.54 -23.96 -9.58
C GLY A 144 8.79 -22.63 -8.86
N PRO A 145 7.81 -21.71 -8.82
CA PRO A 145 8.04 -20.37 -8.28
C PRO A 145 8.43 -20.32 -6.80
N GLN A 146 8.03 -21.31 -5.99
CA GLN A 146 8.34 -21.37 -4.55
C GLN A 146 9.84 -21.54 -4.26
N VAL A 147 10.64 -21.94 -5.24
CA VAL A 147 12.10 -22.00 -5.11
C VAL A 147 12.66 -20.60 -4.94
N ALA A 148 12.42 -19.72 -5.92
CA ALA A 148 12.90 -18.32 -5.91
C ALA A 148 12.11 -17.41 -4.96
N TRP A 149 10.85 -17.74 -4.67
CA TRP A 149 9.96 -16.92 -3.85
C TRP A 149 9.56 -17.64 -2.56
N THR A 150 10.36 -17.45 -1.51
CA THR A 150 10.07 -18.04 -0.19
C THR A 150 8.71 -17.61 0.37
N MET A 151 8.26 -16.38 0.07
CA MET A 151 6.93 -15.91 0.45
C MET A 151 5.78 -16.71 -0.20
N ALA A 152 6.03 -17.40 -1.32
CA ALA A 152 5.05 -18.27 -1.98
C ALA A 152 4.91 -19.65 -1.31
N ARG A 153 5.69 -19.95 -0.26
CA ARG A 153 5.69 -21.24 0.44
C ARG A 153 4.56 -21.38 1.45
N GLY A 154 3.87 -20.29 1.79
CA GLY A 154 2.74 -20.32 2.74
C GLY A 154 3.18 -20.58 4.18
N TYR A 155 4.34 -20.10 4.60
CA TYR A 155 4.79 -20.26 5.98
C TYR A 155 3.83 -19.57 6.96
N GLU A 156 3.46 -20.29 8.01
CA GLU A 156 2.55 -19.77 9.03
C GLU A 156 3.13 -18.50 9.67
N GLY A 157 2.31 -17.44 9.69
CA GLY A 157 2.68 -16.16 10.27
C GLY A 157 3.69 -15.33 9.47
N ALA A 158 4.00 -15.71 8.23
CA ALA A 158 4.84 -14.89 7.34
C ALA A 158 4.26 -13.49 7.08
N PHE A 159 2.93 -13.34 7.13
CA PHE A 159 2.24 -12.06 7.00
C PHE A 159 1.12 -11.97 8.04
N GLY A 160 1.05 -10.85 8.76
CA GLY A 160 -0.03 -10.54 9.70
C GLY A 160 -0.08 -11.38 10.98
N ARG A 161 0.66 -12.50 11.07
CA ARG A 161 0.56 -13.50 12.15
C ARG A 161 -0.89 -13.80 12.52
N LYS A 162 -1.30 -13.60 13.79
CA LYS A 162 -2.67 -13.89 14.25
C LYS A 162 -3.75 -13.08 13.53
N ALA A 163 -3.42 -11.95 12.90
CA ALA A 163 -4.40 -11.23 12.08
C ALA A 163 -4.91 -12.08 10.91
N ALA A 164 -4.10 -13.00 10.40
CA ALA A 164 -4.47 -13.93 9.32
C ALA A 164 -5.13 -15.23 9.83
N ALA A 165 -5.23 -15.43 11.14
CA ALA A 165 -5.85 -16.63 11.71
C ALA A 165 -7.37 -16.61 11.52
N LEU A 166 -7.97 -17.76 11.20
CA LEU A 166 -9.40 -17.86 10.90
C LEU A 166 -10.31 -17.34 12.03
N TYR A 167 -9.91 -17.56 13.29
CA TYR A 167 -10.65 -17.09 14.47
C TYR A 167 -10.58 -15.57 14.67
N VAL A 168 -9.72 -14.85 13.94
CA VAL A 168 -9.72 -13.38 13.85
C VAL A 168 -10.38 -12.94 12.55
N TRP A 169 -10.00 -13.57 11.43
CA TRP A 169 -10.43 -13.19 10.09
C TRP A 169 -11.94 -13.35 9.88
N ILE A 170 -12.53 -14.48 10.29
CA ILE A 170 -13.96 -14.75 10.10
C ILE A 170 -14.82 -13.78 10.94
N PRO A 171 -14.56 -13.56 12.24
CA PRO A 171 -15.30 -12.54 12.99
C PRO A 171 -15.21 -11.14 12.38
N LEU A 172 -14.05 -10.75 11.83
CA LEU A 172 -13.91 -9.46 11.15
C LEU A 172 -14.73 -9.37 9.86
N LEU A 173 -14.77 -10.44 9.06
CA LEU A 173 -15.66 -10.50 7.89
C LEU A 173 -17.14 -10.35 8.31
N VAL A 174 -17.55 -11.03 9.38
CA VAL A 174 -18.92 -10.92 9.91
C VAL A 174 -19.20 -9.50 10.39
N LEU A 175 -18.31 -8.90 11.18
CA LEU A 175 -18.43 -7.52 11.65
C LEU A 175 -18.48 -6.54 10.46
N PHE A 176 -17.66 -6.74 9.44
CA PHE A 176 -17.66 -5.90 8.25
C PHE A 176 -18.98 -5.99 7.47
N VAL A 177 -19.53 -7.19 7.27
CA VAL A 177 -20.72 -7.39 6.42
C VAL A 177 -22.02 -7.10 7.16
N ALA A 178 -22.18 -7.59 8.40
CA ALA A 178 -23.47 -7.65 9.09
C ALA A 178 -24.21 -6.30 9.19
N PRO A 179 -23.55 -5.15 9.48
CA PRO A 179 -24.24 -3.86 9.54
C PRO A 179 -24.87 -3.41 8.23
N PHE A 180 -24.42 -3.93 7.09
CA PHE A 180 -24.83 -3.46 5.76
C PHE A 180 -25.79 -4.42 5.04
N VAL A 181 -26.15 -5.54 5.66
CA VAL A 181 -27.08 -6.53 5.10
C VAL A 181 -28.52 -6.04 5.25
N ASP A 182 -29.29 -6.10 4.16
CA ASP A 182 -30.73 -5.91 4.16
C ASP A 182 -31.44 -7.24 3.82
N TRP A 183 -31.88 -7.95 4.86
CA TRP A 183 -32.60 -9.23 4.75
C TRP A 183 -33.91 -9.13 3.96
N ARG A 184 -34.50 -7.94 3.87
CA ARG A 184 -35.74 -7.73 3.09
C ARG A 184 -35.48 -7.63 1.59
N ARG A 185 -34.23 -7.38 1.18
CA ARG A 185 -33.82 -7.27 -0.24
C ARG A 185 -32.46 -7.94 -0.45
N PRO A 186 -32.40 -9.28 -0.48
CA PRO A 186 -31.13 -10.03 -0.52
C PRO A 186 -30.34 -9.82 -1.82
N LEU A 187 -30.98 -9.46 -2.93
CA LEU A 187 -30.34 -9.27 -4.25
C LEU A 187 -29.87 -7.83 -4.51
N ARG A 188 -29.62 -7.04 -3.45
CA ARG A 188 -29.05 -5.68 -3.61
C ARG A 188 -27.63 -5.74 -4.18
N MET A 189 -27.34 -4.83 -5.11
CA MET A 189 -25.97 -4.63 -5.62
C MET A 189 -24.95 -4.39 -4.50
N ARG A 190 -25.34 -3.76 -3.39
CA ARG A 190 -24.44 -3.56 -2.24
C ARG A 190 -23.97 -4.89 -1.64
N HIS A 191 -24.82 -5.92 -1.60
CA HIS A 191 -24.40 -7.22 -1.08
C HIS A 191 -23.37 -7.86 -2.01
N LEU A 192 -23.52 -7.68 -3.32
CA LEU A 192 -22.51 -8.12 -4.29
C LEU A 192 -21.22 -7.29 -4.19
N ASP A 193 -21.33 -5.97 -3.94
CA ASP A 193 -20.18 -5.08 -3.66
C ASP A 193 -19.38 -5.60 -2.44
N LEU A 194 -20.08 -5.95 -1.35
CA LEU A 194 -19.46 -6.51 -0.12
C LEU A 194 -18.90 -7.91 -0.35
N LEU A 195 -19.62 -8.76 -1.08
CA LEU A 195 -19.19 -10.13 -1.40
C LEU A 195 -17.91 -10.11 -2.23
N ALA A 196 -17.81 -9.23 -3.23
CA ALA A 196 -16.61 -9.09 -4.04
C ALA A 196 -15.39 -8.62 -3.22
N LEU A 197 -15.59 -7.69 -2.27
CA LEU A 197 -14.52 -7.30 -1.35
C LEU A 197 -14.10 -8.46 -0.44
N CYS A 198 -15.06 -9.22 0.08
CA CYS A 198 -14.78 -10.33 1.00
C CYS A 198 -14.19 -11.56 0.28
N SER A 199 -14.54 -11.81 -0.99
CA SER A 199 -14.09 -12.99 -1.74
C SER A 199 -12.59 -12.96 -2.05
N LEU A 200 -11.92 -11.80 -1.96
CA LEU A 200 -10.46 -11.71 -1.96
C LEU A 200 -9.83 -12.55 -0.84
N SER A 201 -10.56 -12.85 0.24
CA SER A 201 -10.12 -13.77 1.31
C SER A 201 -9.90 -15.20 0.80
N VAL A 202 -10.62 -15.64 -0.23
CA VAL A 202 -10.44 -16.98 -0.83
C VAL A 202 -9.06 -17.07 -1.48
N SER A 203 -8.69 -16.02 -2.23
CA SER A 203 -7.36 -15.94 -2.82
C SER A 203 -6.26 -15.93 -1.75
N LEU A 204 -6.43 -15.13 -0.69
CA LEU A 204 -5.48 -15.09 0.42
C LEU A 204 -5.36 -16.44 1.13
N ALA A 205 -6.47 -17.17 1.30
CA ALA A 205 -6.45 -18.50 1.89
C ALA A 205 -5.58 -19.47 1.07
N PHE A 206 -5.72 -19.49 -0.26
CA PHE A 206 -4.84 -20.29 -1.13
C PHE A 206 -3.37 -19.87 -1.01
N PHE A 207 -3.10 -18.56 -0.98
CA PHE A 207 -1.74 -18.04 -0.83
C PHE A 207 -1.10 -18.48 0.50
N ASN A 208 -1.84 -18.37 1.60
CA ASN A 208 -1.36 -18.79 2.93
C ASN A 208 -1.08 -20.29 3.02
N HIS A 209 -1.62 -21.11 2.11
CA HIS A 209 -1.32 -22.55 2.00
C HIS A 209 -0.29 -22.87 0.90
N GLY A 210 0.42 -21.86 0.37
CA GLY A 210 1.43 -22.03 -0.67
C GLY A 210 0.88 -22.47 -2.03
N ASN A 211 -0.44 -22.34 -2.24
CA ASN A 211 -1.13 -22.73 -3.47
C ASN A 211 -1.34 -21.52 -4.40
N LEU A 212 -0.29 -21.14 -5.12
CA LEU A 212 -0.37 -20.06 -6.11
C LEU A 212 -1.35 -20.38 -7.25
N ALA A 213 -1.48 -21.65 -7.65
CA ALA A 213 -2.39 -22.07 -8.71
C ALA A 213 -3.86 -21.73 -8.42
N GLY A 214 -4.27 -21.80 -7.15
CA GLY A 214 -5.60 -21.37 -6.69
C GLY A 214 -5.65 -19.88 -6.39
N SER A 215 -4.61 -19.33 -5.76
CA SER A 215 -4.56 -17.93 -5.33
C SER A 215 -4.61 -16.96 -6.51
N VAL A 216 -3.70 -17.10 -7.48
CA VAL A 216 -3.56 -16.15 -8.59
C VAL A 216 -4.88 -15.95 -9.36
N PRO A 217 -5.53 -16.99 -9.90
CA PRO A 217 -6.76 -16.79 -10.69
C PRO A 217 -7.93 -16.29 -9.85
N THR A 218 -8.05 -16.67 -8.57
CA THR A 218 -9.19 -16.28 -7.72
C THR A 218 -9.16 -14.80 -7.30
N THR A 219 -8.01 -14.12 -7.46
CA THR A 219 -7.89 -12.67 -7.28
C THR A 219 -8.64 -11.87 -8.35
N TYR A 220 -8.70 -12.35 -9.60
CA TYR A 220 -9.16 -11.54 -10.74
C TYR A 220 -10.68 -11.30 -10.79
N PRO A 221 -11.56 -12.30 -10.54
CA PRO A 221 -13.01 -12.08 -10.57
C PRO A 221 -13.51 -10.92 -9.69
N PRO A 222 -13.13 -10.82 -8.39
CA PRO A 222 -13.55 -9.67 -7.58
C PRO A 222 -12.96 -8.35 -8.08
N LEU A 223 -11.70 -8.31 -8.53
CA LEU A 223 -11.10 -7.08 -9.05
C LEU A 223 -11.80 -6.60 -10.34
N LEU A 224 -12.09 -7.50 -11.28
CA LEU A 224 -12.82 -7.18 -12.51
C LEU A 224 -14.25 -6.69 -12.21
N TYR A 225 -14.93 -7.34 -11.27
CA TYR A 225 -16.23 -6.88 -10.78
C TYR A 225 -16.15 -5.47 -10.20
N LEU A 226 -15.21 -5.23 -9.27
CA LEU A 226 -15.04 -3.93 -8.60
C LEU A 226 -14.67 -2.84 -9.62
N LEU A 227 -13.82 -3.15 -10.60
CA LEU A 227 -13.51 -2.24 -11.71
C LEU A 227 -14.79 -1.83 -12.46
N GLY A 228 -15.54 -2.81 -12.98
CA GLY A 228 -16.78 -2.54 -13.72
C GLY A 228 -17.80 -1.79 -12.87
N ARG A 229 -17.88 -2.13 -11.58
CA ARG A 229 -18.80 -1.51 -10.64
C ARG A 229 -18.46 -0.05 -10.35
N LEU A 230 -17.18 0.26 -10.16
CA LEU A 230 -16.72 1.62 -9.92
C LEU A 230 -16.85 2.48 -11.18
N LEU A 231 -16.54 1.93 -12.36
CA LEU A 231 -16.82 2.60 -13.64
C LEU A 231 -18.30 2.94 -13.79
N TRP A 232 -19.18 1.98 -13.49
CA TRP A 232 -20.63 2.19 -13.52
C TRP A 232 -21.07 3.32 -12.58
N ILE A 233 -20.54 3.37 -11.36
CA ILE A 233 -20.86 4.46 -10.41
C ILE A 233 -20.33 5.80 -10.93
N GLY A 234 -19.09 5.84 -11.42
CA GLY A 234 -18.42 7.07 -11.83
C GLY A 234 -19.05 7.74 -13.06
N TYR A 235 -19.49 6.94 -14.05
CA TYR A 235 -20.07 7.46 -15.30
C TYR A 235 -21.59 7.60 -15.30
N ARG A 236 -22.31 6.95 -14.37
CA ARG A 236 -23.76 7.11 -14.28
C ARG A 236 -24.15 8.51 -13.79
N ARG A 237 -24.56 9.36 -14.73
CA ARG A 237 -25.11 10.71 -14.52
C ARG A 237 -26.53 10.60 -13.95
N GLY A 238 -26.62 10.45 -12.63
CA GLY A 238 -27.89 10.47 -11.89
C GLY A 238 -27.66 10.33 -10.39
N SER A 239 -28.18 11.27 -9.60
CA SER A 239 -28.12 11.28 -8.13
C SER A 239 -29.21 10.40 -7.52
N GLY A 240 -29.33 9.16 -7.97
CA GLY A 240 -30.25 8.16 -7.42
C GLY A 240 -29.53 6.89 -7.02
N GLY A 241 -29.41 6.66 -5.73
CA GLY A 241 -28.91 5.48 -5.05
C GLY A 241 -29.75 5.26 -3.81
N GLU A 242 -29.94 4.02 -3.39
CA GLU A 242 -30.81 3.77 -2.24
C GLU A 242 -30.14 4.26 -0.94
N PRO A 243 -30.91 4.76 0.03
CA PRO A 243 -30.36 5.21 1.30
C PRO A 243 -29.54 4.10 1.96
N LEU A 244 -28.49 4.50 2.68
CA LEU A 244 -27.70 3.59 3.50
C LEU A 244 -28.55 3.12 4.68
N LYS A 245 -29.20 1.97 4.52
CA LYS A 245 -29.82 1.24 5.61
C LYS A 245 -28.75 0.46 6.36
N LEU A 246 -28.66 0.70 7.67
CA LEU A 246 -27.82 -0.05 8.59
C LEU A 246 -28.71 -1.00 9.39
N LEU A 247 -28.24 -2.22 9.61
CA LEU A 247 -28.91 -3.21 10.45
C LEU A 247 -28.88 -2.80 11.93
N VAL A 248 -27.83 -2.07 12.33
CA VAL A 248 -27.61 -1.59 13.70
C VAL A 248 -27.52 -0.06 13.73
N PRO A 249 -27.88 0.59 14.85
CA PRO A 249 -27.70 2.03 15.01
C PRO A 249 -26.23 2.45 14.85
N VAL A 250 -26.01 3.65 14.32
CA VAL A 250 -24.65 4.17 14.07
C VAL A 250 -23.84 4.35 15.37
N THR A 251 -24.51 4.56 16.51
CA THR A 251 -23.86 4.62 17.82
C THR A 251 -23.15 3.33 18.17
N TRP A 252 -23.74 2.16 17.85
CA TRP A 252 -23.09 0.86 18.02
C TRP A 252 -21.89 0.70 17.10
N LEU A 253 -21.95 1.22 15.86
CA LEU A 253 -20.78 1.23 14.98
C LEU A 253 -19.66 2.10 15.54
N ALA A 254 -19.97 3.24 16.17
CA ALA A 254 -18.97 4.09 16.81
C ALA A 254 -18.29 3.38 17.98
N VAL A 255 -19.06 2.75 18.87
CA VAL A 255 -18.52 1.95 19.99
C VAL A 255 -17.67 0.79 19.48
N ALA A 256 -18.17 0.05 18.48
CA ALA A 256 -17.42 -1.04 17.87
C ALA A 256 -16.14 -0.55 17.17
N THR A 257 -16.15 0.64 16.57
CA THR A 257 -14.93 1.25 15.99
C THR A 257 -13.89 1.50 17.06
N ILE A 258 -14.27 2.07 18.21
CA ILE A 258 -13.33 2.32 19.33
C ILE A 258 -12.73 0.99 19.83
N PHE A 259 -13.58 -0.03 20.05
CA PHE A 259 -13.11 -1.35 20.44
C PHE A 259 -12.16 -1.95 19.40
N LEU A 260 -12.53 -1.91 18.11
CA LEU A 260 -11.71 -2.43 17.02
C LEU A 260 -10.37 -1.69 16.93
N VAL A 261 -10.32 -0.38 17.12
CA VAL A 261 -9.05 0.37 17.17
C VAL A 261 -8.14 -0.18 18.28
N GLY A 262 -8.67 -0.33 19.50
CA GLY A 262 -7.91 -0.92 20.60
C GLY A 262 -7.43 -2.34 20.31
N PHE A 263 -8.31 -3.20 19.78
CA PHE A 263 -7.99 -4.56 19.38
C PHE A 263 -6.90 -4.62 18.30
N ARG A 264 -7.00 -3.79 17.26
CA ARG A 264 -6.05 -3.71 16.14
C ARG A 264 -4.65 -3.31 16.61
N ILE A 265 -4.57 -2.30 17.47
CA ILE A 265 -3.30 -1.83 18.06
C ILE A 265 -2.74 -2.90 18.99
N GLY A 266 -3.56 -3.47 19.87
CA GLY A 266 -3.15 -4.53 20.79
C GLY A 266 -2.60 -5.74 20.06
N LEU A 267 -3.26 -6.19 18.99
CA LEU A 267 -2.78 -7.30 18.16
C LEU A 267 -1.48 -6.94 17.43
N ASN A 268 -1.36 -5.71 16.91
CA ASN A 268 -0.12 -5.25 16.27
C ASN A 268 1.08 -5.33 17.22
N VAL A 269 0.93 -4.84 18.45
CA VAL A 269 2.05 -4.77 19.41
C VAL A 269 2.38 -6.15 20.00
N THR A 270 1.39 -7.06 20.10
CA THR A 270 1.58 -8.36 20.80
C THR A 270 1.81 -9.55 19.87
N ASN A 271 1.26 -9.53 18.66
CA ASN A 271 1.32 -10.66 17.73
C ASN A 271 1.21 -10.23 16.27
N SER A 272 2.20 -9.49 15.82
CA SER A 272 2.35 -9.11 14.41
C SER A 272 3.80 -9.30 13.95
N ASN A 273 4.09 -9.10 12.67
CA ASN A 273 5.45 -9.16 12.15
C ASN A 273 5.74 -7.98 11.24
N VAL A 274 7.01 -7.60 11.16
CA VAL A 274 7.48 -6.60 10.21
C VAL A 274 8.11 -7.30 9.03
N ILE A 275 7.59 -7.03 7.83
CA ILE A 275 8.16 -7.54 6.59
C ILE A 275 9.17 -6.54 6.00
N ASP A 276 9.84 -6.96 4.94
CA ASP A 276 10.79 -6.18 4.14
C ASP A 276 10.37 -4.73 3.91
N VAL A 277 9.11 -4.48 3.57
CA VAL A 277 8.64 -3.11 3.28
C VAL A 277 8.64 -2.19 4.51
N GLY A 278 8.35 -2.73 5.70
CA GLY A 278 8.41 -2.00 6.98
C GLY A 278 9.86 -1.77 7.42
N TYR A 279 10.71 -2.79 7.26
CA TYR A 279 12.15 -2.67 7.43
C TYR A 279 12.74 -1.59 6.54
N SER A 280 12.32 -1.53 5.28
CA SER A 280 12.77 -0.54 4.31
C SER A 280 12.46 0.88 4.76
N GLY A 281 11.28 1.11 5.34
CA GLY A 281 10.94 2.41 5.94
C GLY A 281 11.92 2.83 7.04
N VAL A 282 12.20 1.92 7.98
CA VAL A 282 13.06 2.21 9.14
C VAL A 282 14.54 2.31 8.75
N ILE A 283 15.06 1.40 7.91
CA ILE A 283 16.46 1.45 7.45
C ILE A 283 16.71 2.73 6.63
N GLY A 284 15.77 3.13 5.77
CA GLY A 284 15.91 4.39 5.03
C GLY A 284 15.87 5.62 5.95
N ALA A 285 15.05 5.59 7.01
CA ALA A 285 15.06 6.62 8.04
C ALA A 285 16.37 6.67 8.82
N ASP A 286 16.92 5.50 9.19
CA ASP A 286 18.22 5.37 9.85
C ASP A 286 19.34 5.98 9.00
N ARG A 287 19.36 5.66 7.69
CA ARG A 287 20.29 6.25 6.72
C ARG A 287 20.21 7.77 6.69
N LEU A 288 19.00 8.32 6.55
CA LEU A 288 18.78 9.77 6.57
C LEU A 288 19.28 10.42 7.86
N SER A 289 19.04 9.79 9.01
CA SER A 289 19.46 10.31 10.32
C SER A 289 20.98 10.31 10.49
N HIS A 290 21.69 9.43 9.77
CA HIS A 290 23.14 9.32 9.76
C HIS A 290 23.81 10.07 8.60
N GLY A 291 23.03 10.73 7.72
CA GLY A 291 23.56 11.41 6.54
C GLY A 291 24.16 10.45 5.52
N GLN A 292 23.65 9.22 5.46
CA GLN A 292 23.99 8.23 4.45
C GLN A 292 23.07 8.35 3.24
N ASP A 293 23.55 7.85 2.11
CA ASP A 293 22.80 7.82 0.86
C ASP A 293 21.58 6.90 0.98
N LEU A 294 20.45 7.36 0.42
CA LEU A 294 19.19 6.63 0.44
C LEU A 294 19.22 5.40 -0.48
N TYR A 295 19.92 5.51 -1.62
CA TYR A 295 19.94 4.51 -2.68
C TYR A 295 21.35 3.92 -2.79
N GLY A 296 21.44 2.60 -2.97
CA GLY A 296 22.70 1.87 -3.01
C GLY A 296 23.18 1.36 -1.65
N ASP A 297 24.02 0.32 -1.68
CA ASP A 297 24.69 -0.31 -0.53
C ASP A 297 23.77 -0.76 0.61
N TRP A 298 22.56 -1.26 0.30
CA TRP A 298 21.61 -1.78 1.30
C TRP A 298 22.03 -3.14 1.91
N PRO A 299 21.58 -3.46 3.14
CA PRO A 299 21.84 -4.76 3.76
C PRO A 299 21.41 -5.93 2.87
N ARG A 300 22.15 -7.04 2.88
CA ARG A 300 21.87 -8.20 2.00
C ARG A 300 20.50 -8.82 2.23
N ASP A 301 20.02 -8.79 3.47
CA ASP A 301 18.70 -9.27 3.88
C ASP A 301 17.56 -8.29 3.50
N ASN A 302 17.88 -7.09 2.99
CA ASN A 302 16.92 -6.14 2.43
C ASN A 302 17.52 -5.36 1.24
N GLU A 303 18.16 -6.07 0.30
CA GLU A 303 18.97 -5.47 -0.78
C GLU A 303 18.20 -4.50 -1.69
N HIS A 304 16.88 -4.70 -1.81
CA HIS A 304 15.98 -3.87 -2.63
C HIS A 304 15.12 -2.92 -1.78
N GLY A 305 15.52 -2.67 -0.53
CA GLY A 305 14.81 -1.76 0.36
C GLY A 305 14.82 -0.29 -0.11
N ASP A 306 15.71 0.06 -1.04
CA ASP A 306 15.77 1.38 -1.71
C ASP A 306 14.79 1.56 -2.87
N THR A 307 13.86 0.65 -3.11
CA THR A 307 12.93 0.79 -4.25
C THR A 307 11.82 1.85 -4.06
N TYR A 308 11.69 2.41 -2.85
CA TYR A 308 10.66 3.42 -2.52
C TYR A 308 11.14 4.85 -2.78
N GLY A 309 10.18 5.76 -2.90
CA GLY A 309 10.49 7.19 -3.00
C GLY A 309 10.87 7.80 -1.63
N PRO A 310 11.51 8.97 -1.62
CA PRO A 310 12.09 9.54 -0.40
C PRO A 310 11.06 9.94 0.67
N ALA A 311 9.82 10.25 0.28
CA ALA A 311 8.77 10.56 1.26
C ALA A 311 8.43 9.37 2.14
N ASN A 312 8.60 8.14 1.64
CA ASN A 312 8.47 6.93 2.44
C ASN A 312 9.49 6.96 3.60
N TYR A 313 10.77 7.16 3.33
CA TYR A 313 11.80 7.10 4.40
C TYR A 313 11.68 8.27 5.38
N LEU A 314 11.36 9.48 4.87
CA LEU A 314 11.22 10.68 5.70
C LEU A 314 10.17 10.54 6.80
N ILE A 315 9.03 9.89 6.51
CA ILE A 315 7.95 9.73 7.49
C ILE A 315 8.31 8.77 8.63
N TYR A 316 9.30 7.89 8.43
CA TYR A 316 9.77 6.94 9.46
C TYR A 316 10.81 7.58 10.39
N VAL A 317 11.42 8.71 10.03
CA VAL A 317 12.47 9.39 10.83
C VAL A 317 12.06 9.65 12.29
N PRO A 318 10.84 10.16 12.60
CA PRO A 318 10.45 10.36 13.99
C PRO A 318 10.38 9.05 14.80
N PHE A 319 10.02 7.94 14.15
CA PHE A 319 9.90 6.64 14.79
C PHE A 319 11.26 5.98 15.02
N GLU A 320 12.15 6.04 14.02
CA GLU A 320 13.53 5.59 14.15
C GLU A 320 14.27 6.41 15.23
N ALA A 321 14.05 7.71 15.31
CA ALA A 321 14.67 8.55 16.33
C ALA A 321 14.28 8.15 17.77
N VAL A 322 13.06 7.62 17.98
CA VAL A 322 12.58 7.13 19.28
C VAL A 322 13.00 5.68 19.52
N TRP A 323 12.94 4.84 18.49
CA TRP A 323 13.32 3.42 18.52
C TRP A 323 14.30 3.10 17.38
N PRO A 324 15.61 3.35 17.60
CA PRO A 324 16.62 3.20 16.55
C PRO A 324 16.72 1.78 16.01
N TRP A 325 17.08 1.67 14.73
CA TRP A 325 17.35 0.38 14.13
C TRP A 325 18.61 -0.25 14.73
N SER A 326 18.54 -1.55 15.01
CA SER A 326 19.62 -2.30 15.66
C SER A 326 20.75 -2.74 14.69
N GLY A 327 20.55 -2.58 13.39
CA GLY A 327 21.46 -3.09 12.35
C GLY A 327 21.21 -4.56 11.97
N SER A 328 20.17 -5.19 12.51
CA SER A 328 19.83 -6.60 12.24
C SER A 328 18.33 -6.80 12.01
N TRP A 329 17.96 -7.95 11.45
CA TRP A 329 16.57 -8.35 11.28
C TRP A 329 16.00 -8.96 12.58
N ASN A 330 15.46 -8.12 13.46
CA ASN A 330 14.88 -8.47 14.76
C ASN A 330 13.58 -7.71 15.11
N ASP A 331 13.31 -7.44 16.38
CA ASP A 331 12.15 -6.62 16.76
C ASP A 331 12.36 -5.17 16.28
N LEU A 332 11.33 -4.59 15.65
CA LEU A 332 11.43 -3.27 15.02
C LEU A 332 10.30 -2.32 15.48
N PRO A 333 10.31 -1.82 16.73
CA PRO A 333 9.24 -0.99 17.30
C PRO A 333 8.91 0.27 16.48
N ALA A 334 9.91 0.86 15.81
CA ALA A 334 9.70 1.99 14.92
C ALA A 334 8.70 1.69 13.79
N ALA A 335 8.77 0.48 13.20
CA ALA A 335 7.84 0.07 12.15
C ALA A 335 6.42 -0.15 12.70
N HIS A 336 6.30 -0.71 13.91
CA HIS A 336 5.00 -0.84 14.60
C HIS A 336 4.34 0.51 14.85
N GLY A 337 5.10 1.46 15.41
CA GLY A 337 4.62 2.82 15.66
C GLY A 337 4.15 3.52 14.38
N ALA A 338 4.94 3.42 13.31
CA ALA A 338 4.62 3.99 12.01
C ALA A 338 3.35 3.36 11.42
N ALA A 339 3.25 2.03 11.39
CA ALA A 339 2.10 1.32 10.85
C ALA A 339 0.80 1.66 11.61
N VAL A 340 0.85 1.75 12.95
CA VAL A 340 -0.27 2.19 13.78
C VAL A 340 -0.69 3.62 13.43
N LEU A 341 0.26 4.56 13.31
CA LEU A 341 -0.07 5.93 12.90
C LEU A 341 -0.77 5.96 11.54
N PHE A 342 -0.25 5.22 10.55
CA PHE A 342 -0.83 5.20 9.21
C PHE A 342 -2.25 4.63 9.19
N ASP A 343 -2.52 3.56 9.95
CA ASP A 343 -3.87 3.00 10.11
C ASP A 343 -4.83 4.03 10.75
N LEU A 344 -4.38 4.73 11.79
CA LEU A 344 -5.16 5.77 12.46
C LEU A 344 -5.43 6.98 11.55
N LEU A 345 -4.46 7.37 10.71
CA LEU A 345 -4.65 8.42 9.71
C LEU A 345 -5.70 8.02 8.66
N CYS A 346 -5.73 6.76 8.23
CA CYS A 346 -6.78 6.24 7.35
C CYS A 346 -8.16 6.31 8.01
N LEU A 347 -8.27 5.88 9.27
CA LEU A 347 -9.51 5.92 10.05
C LEU A 347 -10.05 7.34 10.24
N ALA A 348 -9.20 8.24 10.73
CA ALA A 348 -9.55 9.63 10.95
C ALA A 348 -9.86 10.34 9.62
N GLY A 349 -9.08 10.08 8.58
CA GLY A 349 -9.29 10.64 7.26
C GLY A 349 -10.62 10.21 6.64
N LEU A 350 -10.98 8.93 6.74
CA LEU A 350 -12.27 8.41 6.29
C LEU A 350 -13.44 8.95 7.10
N PHE A 351 -13.29 9.08 8.42
CA PHE A 351 -14.29 9.72 9.27
C PHE A 351 -14.55 11.17 8.84
N LEU A 352 -13.49 11.97 8.67
CA LEU A 352 -13.58 13.36 8.24
C LEU A 352 -14.17 13.48 6.83
N LEU A 353 -13.79 12.58 5.92
CA LEU A 353 -14.29 12.56 4.55
C LEU A 353 -15.79 12.25 4.53
N GLY A 354 -16.22 11.21 5.25
CA GLY A 354 -17.64 10.87 5.38
C GLY A 354 -18.44 12.01 6.04
N ARG A 355 -17.88 12.65 7.06
CA ARG A 355 -18.49 13.82 7.70
C ARG A 355 -18.65 15.00 6.73
N ARG A 356 -17.67 15.27 5.88
CA ARG A 356 -17.79 16.31 4.83
C ARG A 356 -18.81 15.96 3.75
N ILE A 357 -18.96 14.68 3.42
CA ILE A 357 -19.88 14.25 2.37
C ILE A 357 -21.34 14.21 2.87
N ARG A 358 -21.60 13.67 4.07
CA ARG A 358 -22.97 13.47 4.61
C ARG A 358 -23.14 13.60 6.13
N GLY A 359 -22.19 14.25 6.79
CA GLY A 359 -22.26 14.39 8.24
C GLY A 359 -21.81 13.13 9.01
N PRO A 360 -21.94 13.16 10.34
CA PRO A 360 -21.23 12.26 11.24
C PRO A 360 -21.57 10.78 11.03
N THR A 361 -22.79 10.46 10.64
CA THR A 361 -23.22 9.08 10.38
C THR A 361 -22.37 8.40 9.32
N LEU A 362 -22.15 9.05 8.17
CA LEU A 362 -21.30 8.50 7.12
C LEU A 362 -19.84 8.46 7.57
N GLY A 363 -19.38 9.45 8.34
CA GLY A 363 -18.05 9.42 8.94
C GLY A 363 -17.82 8.17 9.77
N VAL A 364 -18.72 7.86 10.70
CA VAL A 364 -18.65 6.64 11.51
C VAL A 364 -18.70 5.39 10.63
N VAL A 365 -19.57 5.34 9.63
CA VAL A 365 -19.66 4.20 8.72
C VAL A 365 -18.35 3.93 7.98
N LEU A 366 -17.71 4.96 7.43
CA LEU A 366 -16.46 4.78 6.68
C LEU A 366 -15.29 4.38 7.59
N ALA A 367 -15.21 4.97 8.78
CA ALA A 367 -14.21 4.57 9.78
C ALA A 367 -14.43 3.13 10.26
N TYR A 368 -15.68 2.77 10.57
CA TYR A 368 -16.05 1.40 10.93
C TYR A 368 -15.71 0.40 9.83
N ALA A 369 -16.05 0.71 8.58
CA ALA A 369 -15.75 -0.14 7.44
C ALA A 369 -14.24 -0.40 7.31
N TRP A 370 -13.40 0.62 7.53
CA TRP A 370 -11.94 0.44 7.59
C TRP A 370 -11.51 -0.41 8.79
N ALA A 371 -12.02 -0.12 9.99
CA ALA A 371 -11.63 -0.83 11.21
C ALA A 371 -12.04 -2.31 11.19
N ALA A 372 -13.17 -2.64 10.58
CA ALA A 372 -13.72 -4.00 10.55
C ALA A 372 -13.19 -4.83 9.36
N PHE A 373 -12.74 -4.22 8.27
CA PHE A 373 -12.32 -4.98 7.09
C PHE A 373 -10.99 -5.72 7.35
N PRO A 374 -10.90 -7.05 7.17
CA PRO A 374 -9.75 -7.82 7.62
C PRO A 374 -8.44 -7.47 6.89
N PHE A 375 -8.48 -7.08 5.61
CA PHE A 375 -7.27 -6.70 4.88
C PHE A 375 -6.59 -5.42 5.41
N THR A 376 -7.34 -4.52 6.06
CA THR A 376 -6.71 -3.36 6.70
C THR A 376 -5.97 -3.78 7.96
N LEU A 377 -6.52 -4.72 8.76
CA LEU A 377 -5.84 -5.30 9.92
C LEU A 377 -4.61 -6.10 9.47
N PHE A 378 -4.75 -6.88 8.39
CA PHE A 378 -3.67 -7.64 7.78
C PHE A 378 -2.49 -6.75 7.40
N SER A 379 -2.77 -5.61 6.74
CA SER A 379 -1.73 -4.65 6.39
C SER A 379 -1.07 -4.03 7.62
N LEU A 380 -1.87 -3.63 8.62
CA LEU A 380 -1.36 -3.12 9.90
C LEU A 380 -0.46 -4.16 10.58
N ASN A 381 -0.87 -5.43 10.65
CA ASN A 381 -0.12 -6.49 11.36
C ASN A 381 1.01 -7.11 10.52
N THR A 382 1.13 -6.68 9.28
CA THR A 382 2.31 -6.90 8.44
C THR A 382 3.30 -5.74 8.57
N ASN A 383 2.91 -4.67 9.29
CA ASN A 383 3.66 -3.43 9.48
C ASN A 383 4.15 -2.85 8.14
N SER A 384 3.24 -2.85 7.15
CA SER A 384 3.54 -2.33 5.84
C SER A 384 3.36 -0.81 5.75
N ASN A 385 4.21 -0.16 4.95
CA ASN A 385 4.04 1.23 4.52
C ASN A 385 2.87 1.44 3.52
N ASP A 386 2.15 0.40 3.10
CA ASP A 386 0.99 0.53 2.19
C ASP A 386 -0.15 1.36 2.78
N ALA A 387 -0.30 1.35 4.12
CA ALA A 387 -1.30 2.18 4.80
C ALA A 387 -0.99 3.68 4.68
N LEU A 388 0.29 4.07 4.55
CA LEU A 388 0.68 5.46 4.28
C LEU A 388 0.17 5.90 2.92
N VAL A 389 0.30 5.04 1.89
CA VAL A 389 -0.22 5.34 0.55
C VAL A 389 -1.73 5.54 0.59
N ALA A 390 -2.47 4.65 1.29
CA ALA A 390 -3.90 4.82 1.48
C ALA A 390 -4.25 6.12 2.22
N ALA A 391 -3.53 6.48 3.28
CA ALA A 391 -3.74 7.72 4.04
C ALA A 391 -3.53 8.97 3.16
N LEU A 392 -2.48 8.99 2.34
CA LEU A 392 -2.20 10.10 1.42
C LEU A 392 -3.26 10.22 0.31
N LEU A 393 -3.75 9.08 -0.21
CA LEU A 393 -4.85 9.03 -1.18
C LEU A 393 -6.18 9.51 -0.57
N ILE A 394 -6.45 9.19 0.69
CA ILE A 394 -7.57 9.76 1.46
C ILE A 394 -7.38 11.27 1.65
N GLY A 395 -6.16 11.73 1.95
CA GLY A 395 -5.80 13.13 2.01
C GLY A 395 -6.10 13.88 0.71
N ALA A 396 -5.77 13.28 -0.45
CA ALA A 396 -6.12 13.83 -1.76
C ALA A 396 -7.64 13.95 -1.97
N MET A 397 -8.45 13.00 -1.49
CA MET A 397 -9.91 13.10 -1.49
C MET A 397 -10.44 14.15 -0.52
N LEU A 398 -9.86 14.27 0.68
CA LEU A 398 -10.21 15.33 1.63
C LEU A 398 -9.92 16.72 1.05
N ALA A 399 -8.88 16.84 0.25
CA ALA A 399 -8.55 18.04 -0.51
C ALA A 399 -9.36 18.19 -1.80
N ALA A 400 -10.47 17.45 -2.02
CA ALA A 400 -11.23 17.48 -3.27
C ALA A 400 -11.61 18.88 -3.77
N THR A 401 -11.82 19.86 -2.88
CA THR A 401 -12.14 21.25 -3.24
C THR A 401 -10.91 22.16 -3.42
N SER A 402 -9.71 21.73 -3.00
CA SER A 402 -8.45 22.50 -3.10
C SER A 402 -7.51 21.89 -4.13
N ALA A 403 -7.35 22.53 -5.28
CA ALA A 403 -6.43 22.04 -6.34
C ALA A 403 -4.98 21.91 -5.85
N ALA A 404 -4.50 22.88 -5.07
CA ALA A 404 -3.17 22.83 -4.47
C ALA A 404 -3.05 21.67 -3.46
N GLY A 405 -4.07 21.48 -2.61
CA GLY A 405 -4.09 20.36 -1.66
C GLY A 405 -4.06 19.00 -2.37
N ARG A 406 -4.83 18.83 -3.45
CA ARG A 406 -4.77 17.60 -4.26
C ARG A 406 -3.38 17.41 -4.86
N GLY A 407 -2.74 18.48 -5.36
CA GLY A 407 -1.38 18.43 -5.89
C GLY A 407 -0.37 17.97 -4.85
N ALA A 408 -0.39 18.57 -3.66
CA ALA A 408 0.49 18.22 -2.55
C ALA A 408 0.35 16.76 -2.11
N PHE A 409 -0.87 16.28 -1.84
CA PHE A 409 -1.09 14.89 -1.45
C PHE A 409 -0.75 13.89 -2.57
N SER A 410 -1.00 14.26 -3.83
CA SER A 410 -0.61 13.43 -4.99
C SER A 410 0.91 13.31 -5.08
N ALA A 411 1.65 14.39 -4.83
CA ALA A 411 3.12 14.38 -4.82
C ALA A 411 3.67 13.52 -3.68
N LEU A 412 3.16 13.67 -2.46
CA LEU A 412 3.53 12.83 -1.32
C LEU A 412 3.25 11.35 -1.60
N ALA A 413 2.09 11.02 -2.17
CA ALA A 413 1.75 9.64 -2.52
C ALA A 413 2.71 9.08 -3.58
N ALA A 414 2.96 9.83 -4.66
CA ALA A 414 3.85 9.45 -5.76
C ALA A 414 5.33 9.31 -5.31
N THR A 415 5.77 10.15 -4.38
CA THR A 415 7.13 10.11 -3.79
C THR A 415 7.23 9.18 -2.58
N THR A 416 6.14 8.50 -2.21
CA THR A 416 6.16 7.33 -1.32
C THR A 416 6.26 6.05 -2.16
N LYS A 417 5.34 5.89 -3.12
CA LYS A 417 5.36 4.84 -4.16
C LYS A 417 4.89 5.46 -5.47
N LEU A 418 5.50 5.07 -6.60
CA LEU A 418 5.23 5.71 -7.88
C LEU A 418 3.78 5.51 -8.38
N ALA A 419 3.18 4.35 -8.10
CA ALA A 419 1.89 3.93 -8.63
C ALA A 419 0.75 4.98 -8.52
N PRO A 420 0.50 5.62 -7.35
CA PRO A 420 -0.43 6.74 -7.19
C PRO A 420 -0.35 7.87 -8.22
N LEU A 421 0.80 8.08 -8.89
CA LEU A 421 0.97 9.10 -9.92
C LEU A 421 -0.03 8.94 -11.08
N ILE A 422 -0.50 7.71 -11.34
CA ILE A 422 -1.51 7.42 -12.37
C ILE A 422 -2.80 8.24 -12.19
N LEU A 423 -3.10 8.68 -10.96
CA LEU A 423 -4.29 9.47 -10.64
C LEU A 423 -4.14 10.97 -10.92
N ALA A 424 -2.93 11.45 -11.20
CA ALA A 424 -2.64 12.87 -11.36
C ALA A 424 -3.51 13.57 -12.42
N PRO A 425 -3.75 13.00 -13.62
CA PRO A 425 -4.64 13.64 -14.60
C PRO A 425 -6.06 13.84 -14.06
N LEU A 426 -6.63 12.83 -13.41
CA LEU A 426 -7.97 12.87 -12.84
C LEU A 426 -8.08 13.90 -11.71
N LEU A 427 -7.08 13.97 -10.84
CA LEU A 427 -7.05 14.87 -9.69
C LEU A 427 -6.78 16.33 -10.12
N ALA A 428 -5.94 16.54 -11.13
CA ALA A 428 -5.67 17.87 -11.67
C ALA A 428 -6.92 18.52 -12.29
N THR A 429 -7.76 17.73 -12.98
CA THR A 429 -8.97 18.25 -13.63
C THR A 429 -10.23 18.21 -12.76
N HIS A 430 -10.18 17.57 -11.59
CA HIS A 430 -11.35 17.44 -10.72
C HIS A 430 -11.91 18.80 -10.26
N GLY A 431 -13.24 18.93 -10.37
CA GLY A 431 -13.96 20.13 -9.93
C GLY A 431 -13.63 21.39 -10.73
N ALA A 432 -12.96 21.28 -11.88
CA ALA A 432 -12.53 22.42 -12.68
C ALA A 432 -13.59 22.79 -13.76
N PRO A 433 -14.30 23.94 -13.63
CA PRO A 433 -15.12 24.49 -14.70
C PRO A 433 -14.30 24.72 -15.98
N PRO A 434 -14.90 24.65 -17.18
CA PRO A 434 -14.20 24.94 -18.43
C PRO A 434 -13.42 26.27 -18.40
N ALA A 435 -14.04 27.33 -17.89
CA ALA A 435 -13.46 28.68 -17.84
C ALA A 435 -12.22 28.81 -16.93
N SER A 436 -12.09 28.01 -15.87
CA SER A 436 -10.99 28.10 -14.90
C SER A 436 -10.10 26.86 -14.89
N ARG A 437 -10.21 26.00 -15.92
CA ARG A 437 -9.52 24.70 -15.98
C ARG A 437 -8.01 24.85 -15.95
N ILE A 438 -7.46 25.72 -16.78
CA ILE A 438 -6.01 25.98 -16.86
C ILE A 438 -5.48 26.45 -15.50
N ARG A 439 -6.16 27.41 -14.86
CA ARG A 439 -5.77 27.90 -13.52
C ARG A 439 -5.83 26.80 -12.45
N THR A 440 -6.84 25.93 -12.51
CA THR A 440 -7.01 24.82 -11.55
C THR A 440 -5.89 23.79 -11.70
N ILE A 441 -5.59 23.40 -12.95
CA ILE A 441 -4.47 22.51 -13.27
C ILE A 441 -3.15 23.16 -12.88
N GLY A 442 -2.95 24.46 -13.15
CA GLY A 442 -1.75 25.20 -12.76
C GLY A 442 -1.52 25.19 -11.24
N LYS A 443 -2.55 25.45 -10.43
CA LYS A 443 -2.45 25.36 -8.96
C LYS A 443 -2.10 23.95 -8.48
N PHE A 444 -2.70 22.93 -9.09
CA PHE A 444 -2.36 21.53 -8.79
C PHE A 444 -0.90 21.24 -9.13
N ALA A 445 -0.46 21.59 -10.35
CA ALA A 445 0.86 21.30 -10.87
C ALA A 445 1.96 22.00 -10.06
N VAL A 446 1.77 23.28 -9.70
CA VAL A 446 2.72 24.01 -8.85
C VAL A 446 2.84 23.36 -7.48
N ALA A 447 1.72 23.06 -6.81
CA ALA A 447 1.76 22.42 -5.49
C ALA A 447 2.39 21.02 -5.55
N PHE A 448 2.07 20.24 -6.59
CA PHE A 448 2.69 18.95 -6.85
C PHE A 448 4.20 19.08 -7.01
N ALA A 449 4.65 19.98 -7.89
CA ALA A 449 6.05 20.19 -8.18
C ALA A 449 6.84 20.66 -6.95
N VAL A 450 6.30 21.61 -6.18
CA VAL A 450 6.95 22.11 -4.95
C VAL A 450 7.08 21.02 -3.90
N VAL A 451 6.02 20.22 -3.67
CA VAL A 451 6.08 19.16 -2.67
C VAL A 451 6.99 18.01 -3.11
N ALA A 452 6.89 17.58 -4.37
CA ALA A 452 7.80 16.59 -4.94
C ALA A 452 9.25 17.07 -4.84
N ALA A 453 9.50 18.33 -5.16
CA ALA A 453 10.80 18.96 -5.01
C ALA A 453 11.33 18.86 -3.58
N ILE A 454 10.55 19.32 -2.60
CA ILE A 454 10.93 19.26 -1.18
C ILE A 454 11.26 17.83 -0.75
N THR A 455 10.45 16.85 -1.13
CA THR A 455 10.70 15.44 -0.76
C THR A 455 11.93 14.84 -1.46
N MET A 456 12.32 15.36 -2.62
CA MET A 456 13.47 14.90 -3.39
C MET A 456 14.78 15.57 -2.98
N ILE A 457 14.79 16.45 -1.97
CA ILE A 457 16.01 17.07 -1.45
C ILE A 457 17.10 16.03 -1.10
N PRO A 458 16.80 14.95 -0.33
CA PRO A 458 17.83 13.94 -0.02
C PRO A 458 18.41 13.27 -1.26
N VAL A 459 17.58 13.09 -2.30
CA VAL A 459 17.99 12.52 -3.59
C VAL A 459 18.95 13.45 -4.32
N TRP A 460 18.63 14.73 -4.41
CA TRP A 460 19.50 15.68 -5.14
C TRP A 460 20.83 15.91 -4.45
N LEU A 461 20.85 15.82 -3.12
CA LEU A 461 22.09 15.90 -2.34
C LEU A 461 23.00 14.68 -2.55
N GLN A 462 22.45 13.51 -2.84
CA GLN A 462 23.22 12.31 -3.22
C GLN A 462 23.89 12.47 -4.60
N GLY A 463 23.24 13.13 -5.55
CA GLY A 463 23.84 13.52 -6.84
C GLY A 463 23.87 12.44 -7.93
N ASP A 464 23.39 11.21 -7.69
CA ASP A 464 23.33 10.12 -8.69
C ASP A 464 21.89 9.73 -9.07
N LEU A 465 21.32 10.46 -10.03
CA LEU A 465 19.97 10.19 -10.54
C LEU A 465 19.86 8.86 -11.29
N ARG A 466 20.97 8.34 -11.83
CA ARG A 466 20.96 7.08 -12.57
C ARG A 466 20.75 5.91 -11.61
N LEU A 467 21.47 5.91 -10.49
CA LEU A 467 21.30 4.91 -9.44
C LEU A 467 19.85 4.86 -8.93
N ILE A 468 19.21 6.02 -8.75
CA ILE A 468 17.81 6.10 -8.32
C ILE A 468 16.89 5.50 -9.37
N TRP A 469 17.08 5.82 -10.65
CA TRP A 469 16.30 5.22 -11.73
C TRP A 469 16.44 3.70 -11.70
N ASP A 470 17.68 3.18 -11.62
CA ASP A 470 17.97 1.75 -11.67
C ASP A 470 17.37 1.02 -10.45
N ARG A 471 17.44 1.60 -9.24
CA ARG A 471 16.90 1.00 -8.00
C ARG A 471 15.38 1.11 -7.84
N THR A 472 14.75 2.09 -8.49
CA THR A 472 13.31 2.34 -8.40
C THR A 472 12.57 1.86 -9.65
N VAL A 473 12.45 2.72 -10.67
CA VAL A 473 11.64 2.47 -11.87
C VAL A 473 12.21 1.33 -12.70
N GLY A 474 13.52 1.33 -12.94
CA GLY A 474 14.21 0.28 -13.70
C GLY A 474 13.98 -1.10 -13.07
N PHE A 475 14.29 -1.23 -11.78
CA PHE A 475 14.03 -2.45 -11.03
C PHE A 475 12.57 -2.91 -11.12
N GLN A 476 11.58 -2.03 -10.94
CA GLN A 476 10.17 -2.42 -10.98
C GLN A 476 9.68 -2.86 -12.37
N LEU A 477 10.28 -2.34 -13.45
CA LEU A 477 9.96 -2.75 -14.82
C LEU A 477 10.47 -4.17 -15.13
N ASP A 478 11.63 -4.53 -14.59
CA ASP A 478 12.27 -5.83 -14.84
C ASP A 478 11.96 -6.88 -13.75
N ARG A 479 11.27 -6.49 -12.67
CA ARG A 479 10.95 -7.37 -11.54
C ARG A 479 9.95 -8.45 -11.93
N GLY A 480 10.43 -9.69 -12.01
CA GLY A 480 9.58 -10.87 -12.07
C GLY A 480 8.86 -11.12 -10.73
N ALA A 481 7.69 -11.75 -10.77
CA ALA A 481 6.99 -12.23 -9.58
C ALA A 481 5.88 -13.22 -9.96
N PRO A 482 5.63 -14.28 -9.18
CA PRO A 482 4.62 -15.29 -9.53
C PRO A 482 3.22 -15.00 -8.94
N PHE A 483 2.95 -13.74 -8.57
CA PHE A 483 1.74 -13.37 -7.82
C PHE A 483 0.62 -12.78 -8.70
N SER A 484 0.78 -12.84 -10.02
CA SER A 484 -0.18 -12.40 -11.04
C SER A 484 -0.29 -13.45 -12.14
N VAL A 485 -1.33 -13.40 -12.98
CA VAL A 485 -1.45 -14.30 -14.14
C VAL A 485 -0.28 -14.13 -15.10
N TRP A 486 0.27 -12.92 -15.19
CA TRP A 486 1.39 -12.57 -16.07
C TRP A 486 2.65 -13.32 -15.68
N GLY A 487 3.01 -13.28 -14.39
CA GLY A 487 4.24 -13.92 -13.91
C GLY A 487 4.08 -15.38 -13.49
N TYR A 488 2.87 -15.83 -13.13
CA TYR A 488 2.64 -17.22 -12.75
C TYR A 488 2.48 -18.15 -13.96
N TYR A 489 1.65 -17.78 -14.93
CA TYR A 489 1.44 -18.59 -16.14
C TYR A 489 2.43 -18.26 -17.26
N GLY A 490 2.92 -17.01 -17.33
CA GLY A 490 3.82 -16.56 -18.37
C GLY A 490 3.18 -16.50 -19.77
N GLY A 491 3.96 -16.09 -20.78
CA GLY A 491 3.55 -16.15 -22.20
C GLY A 491 2.45 -15.17 -22.62
N LEU A 492 2.08 -14.22 -21.75
CA LEU A 492 1.01 -13.25 -21.96
C LEU A 492 1.52 -11.81 -22.05
N ASP A 493 2.81 -11.62 -22.33
CA ASP A 493 3.47 -10.30 -22.28
C ASP A 493 2.81 -9.26 -23.18
N GLY A 494 2.36 -9.67 -24.37
CA GLY A 494 1.64 -8.79 -25.30
C GLY A 494 0.30 -8.31 -24.73
N LEU A 495 -0.46 -9.20 -24.10
CA LEU A 495 -1.74 -8.86 -23.47
C LEU A 495 -1.54 -8.00 -22.23
N GLN A 496 -0.52 -8.29 -21.41
CA GLN A 496 -0.18 -7.48 -20.26
C GLN A 496 0.19 -6.05 -20.68
N LYS A 497 1.07 -5.89 -21.67
CA LYS A 497 1.45 -4.59 -22.21
C LYS A 497 0.24 -3.85 -22.78
N ALA A 498 -0.64 -4.53 -23.51
CA ALA A 498 -1.87 -3.93 -24.02
C ALA A 498 -2.75 -3.40 -22.87
N LEU A 499 -2.90 -4.17 -21.78
CA LEU A 499 -3.66 -3.73 -20.60
C LEU A 499 -3.00 -2.55 -19.88
N GLN A 500 -1.66 -2.54 -19.75
CA GLN A 500 -0.92 -1.43 -19.15
C GLN A 500 -1.10 -0.14 -19.97
N VAL A 501 -0.97 -0.22 -21.31
CA VAL A 501 -1.21 0.90 -22.22
C VAL A 501 -2.66 1.37 -22.14
N ALA A 502 -3.62 0.44 -22.18
CA ALA A 502 -5.04 0.76 -22.04
C ALA A 502 -5.35 1.44 -20.70
N THR A 503 -4.69 1.02 -19.61
CA THR A 503 -4.81 1.65 -18.29
C THR A 503 -4.28 3.08 -18.29
N ALA A 504 -3.10 3.32 -18.86
CA ALA A 504 -2.53 4.65 -18.97
C ALA A 504 -3.42 5.59 -19.82
N ALA A 505 -3.88 5.09 -20.98
CA ALA A 505 -4.81 5.81 -21.83
C ALA A 505 -6.13 6.11 -21.10
N PHE A 506 -6.68 5.13 -20.37
CA PHE A 506 -7.89 5.30 -19.57
C PHE A 506 -7.70 6.36 -18.47
N ALA A 507 -6.59 6.36 -17.75
CA ALA A 507 -6.31 7.34 -16.70
C ALA A 507 -6.26 8.78 -17.23
N ILE A 508 -5.67 8.98 -18.42
CA ILE A 508 -5.65 10.28 -19.10
C ILE A 508 -7.06 10.63 -19.61
N ALA A 509 -7.72 9.72 -20.32
CA ALA A 509 -9.04 9.96 -20.88
C ALA A 509 -10.09 10.28 -19.81
N ALA A 510 -10.03 9.60 -18.66
CA ALA A 510 -10.92 9.83 -17.51
C ALA A 510 -10.85 11.26 -16.93
N ALA A 511 -9.78 12.01 -17.22
CA ALA A 511 -9.65 13.42 -16.86
C ALA A 511 -10.57 14.33 -17.69
N PHE A 512 -11.00 13.87 -18.88
CA PHE A 512 -11.76 14.65 -19.85
C PHE A 512 -13.15 14.08 -20.14
N ILE A 513 -13.33 12.76 -20.00
CA ILE A 513 -14.62 12.11 -20.20
C ILE A 513 -15.62 12.63 -19.16
N PRO A 514 -16.80 13.11 -19.59
CA PRO A 514 -17.79 13.59 -18.65
C PRO A 514 -18.27 12.50 -17.69
N ARG A 515 -18.21 12.81 -16.40
CA ARG A 515 -18.50 11.89 -15.29
C ARG A 515 -19.23 12.61 -14.16
N ARG A 516 -19.62 11.88 -13.12
CA ARG A 516 -20.04 12.48 -11.86
C ARG A 516 -18.97 13.43 -11.33
N ARG A 517 -19.38 14.65 -10.98
CA ARG A 517 -18.49 15.73 -10.53
C ARG A 517 -18.32 15.82 -9.01
N ASP A 518 -19.10 15.06 -8.27
CA ASP A 518 -19.01 14.97 -6.81
C ASP A 518 -17.83 14.10 -6.36
N VAL A 519 -17.57 14.09 -5.05
CA VAL A 519 -16.51 13.27 -4.44
C VAL A 519 -16.75 11.78 -4.66
N VAL A 520 -18.01 11.34 -4.75
CA VAL A 520 -18.37 9.96 -5.10
C VAL A 520 -17.89 9.60 -6.51
N GLY A 521 -18.11 10.49 -7.48
CA GLY A 521 -17.62 10.34 -8.84
C GLY A 521 -16.10 10.34 -8.94
N LEU A 522 -15.42 11.22 -8.18
CA LEU A 522 -13.97 11.20 -8.06
C LEU A 522 -13.48 9.86 -7.50
N ALA A 523 -14.07 9.41 -6.40
CA ALA A 523 -13.66 8.20 -5.73
C ALA A 523 -13.85 6.97 -6.63
N ALA A 524 -15.01 6.86 -7.27
CA ALA A 524 -15.30 5.75 -8.16
C ALA A 524 -14.30 5.66 -9.33
N ILE A 525 -14.02 6.75 -10.04
CA ILE A 525 -13.08 6.73 -11.16
C ILE A 525 -11.63 6.54 -10.68
N ALA A 526 -11.23 7.14 -9.56
CA ALA A 526 -9.89 6.94 -9.00
C ALA A 526 -9.67 5.48 -8.59
N GLY A 527 -10.64 4.87 -7.89
CA GLY A 527 -10.60 3.46 -7.53
C GLY A 527 -10.55 2.55 -8.77
N ALA A 528 -11.31 2.87 -9.82
CA ALA A 528 -11.27 2.13 -11.08
C ALA A 528 -9.89 2.20 -11.76
N ILE A 529 -9.24 3.37 -11.81
CA ILE A 529 -7.89 3.52 -12.35
C ILE A 529 -6.88 2.69 -11.53
N LEU A 530 -6.97 2.72 -10.19
CA LEU A 530 -6.07 1.94 -9.34
C LEU A 530 -6.26 0.43 -9.52
N ILE A 531 -7.50 -0.06 -9.68
CA ILE A 531 -7.74 -1.48 -9.98
C ILE A 531 -7.18 -1.83 -11.35
N ALA A 532 -7.42 -0.99 -12.38
CA ALA A 532 -6.89 -1.22 -13.72
C ALA A 532 -5.36 -1.30 -13.72
N LEU A 533 -4.70 -0.40 -12.97
CA LEU A 533 -3.25 -0.46 -12.75
C LEU A 533 -2.84 -1.79 -12.12
N GLN A 534 -3.48 -2.19 -11.03
CA GLN A 534 -3.18 -3.44 -10.32
C GLN A 534 -3.37 -4.69 -11.19
N LEU A 535 -4.39 -4.72 -12.05
CA LEU A 535 -4.61 -5.83 -12.98
C LEU A 535 -3.46 -6.01 -13.98
N GLY A 536 -2.73 -4.94 -14.31
CA GLY A 536 -1.58 -4.96 -15.21
C GLY A 536 -0.22 -5.22 -14.53
N MET A 537 -0.16 -5.39 -13.21
CA MET A 537 1.10 -5.54 -12.46
C MET A 537 1.61 -6.99 -12.47
N THR A 538 2.91 -7.19 -12.73
CA THR A 538 3.57 -8.49 -12.55
C THR A 538 3.68 -8.83 -11.07
N TYR A 539 4.25 -7.91 -10.28
CA TYR A 539 4.32 -8.01 -8.83
C TYR A 539 3.05 -7.43 -8.21
N TRP A 540 2.03 -8.25 -8.00
CA TRP A 540 0.80 -7.88 -7.28
C TRP A 540 0.75 -8.56 -5.92
N PHE A 541 0.30 -7.86 -4.87
CA PHE A 541 0.15 -8.45 -3.54
C PHE A 541 -1.05 -7.88 -2.77
N TYR A 542 -1.58 -8.63 -1.80
CA TYR A 542 -2.80 -8.30 -1.05
C TYR A 542 -2.76 -6.96 -0.33
N LEU A 543 -1.57 -6.48 0.00
CA LEU A 543 -1.39 -5.17 0.64
C LEU A 543 -1.82 -4.01 -0.26
N TYR A 544 -1.96 -4.21 -1.58
CA TYR A 544 -2.44 -3.18 -2.50
C TYR A 544 -3.97 -3.02 -2.50
N ILE A 545 -4.71 -3.95 -1.90
CA ILE A 545 -6.17 -3.87 -1.78
C ILE A 545 -6.54 -2.58 -1.05
N ILE A 546 -5.81 -2.22 0.01
CA ILE A 546 -6.12 -1.05 0.84
C ILE A 546 -5.91 0.29 0.12
N TRP A 547 -5.22 0.31 -1.02
CA TRP A 547 -5.12 1.52 -1.83
C TRP A 547 -6.45 1.84 -2.52
N VAL A 548 -7.27 0.83 -2.81
CA VAL A 548 -8.56 0.95 -3.49
C VAL A 548 -9.71 1.08 -2.50
N LEU A 549 -9.62 0.44 -1.32
CA LEU A 549 -10.71 0.38 -0.34
C LEU A 549 -11.31 1.75 0.02
N PRO A 550 -10.53 2.81 0.31
CA PRO A 550 -11.11 4.11 0.66
C PRO A 550 -12.03 4.65 -0.44
N PHE A 551 -11.63 4.47 -1.70
CA PHE A 551 -12.39 4.87 -2.86
C PHE A 551 -13.65 4.04 -3.05
N ALA A 552 -13.52 2.71 -2.88
CA ALA A 552 -14.65 1.80 -2.95
C ALA A 552 -15.69 2.07 -1.85
N PHE A 553 -15.27 2.27 -0.60
CA PHE A 553 -16.16 2.60 0.51
C PHE A 553 -16.93 3.90 0.27
N VAL A 554 -16.24 4.96 -0.17
CA VAL A 554 -16.91 6.21 -0.54
C VAL A 554 -17.90 5.98 -1.68
N ALA A 555 -17.50 5.27 -2.74
CA ALA A 555 -18.35 5.00 -3.89
C ALA A 555 -19.59 4.17 -3.53
N PHE A 556 -19.48 3.21 -2.61
CA PHE A 556 -20.56 2.29 -2.25
C PHE A 556 -21.50 2.86 -1.18
N PHE A 557 -20.98 3.54 -0.16
CA PHE A 557 -21.76 3.96 1.01
C PHE A 557 -22.27 5.40 0.92
N ALA A 558 -21.64 6.28 0.12
CA ALA A 558 -22.02 7.68 0.03
C ALA A 558 -23.00 8.01 -1.13
N ARG A 559 -23.90 7.10 -1.52
CA ARG A 559 -24.88 7.27 -2.64
C ARG A 559 -26.28 7.73 -2.14
N GLU A 560 -26.90 8.76 -2.76
CA GLU A 560 -28.11 9.46 -2.26
C GLU A 560 -29.35 8.91 -2.93
N PRO A 561 -30.51 8.76 -2.25
CA PRO A 561 -31.79 8.75 -2.96
C PRO A 561 -32.07 10.13 -3.54
N VAL A 562 -32.68 10.17 -4.73
CA VAL A 562 -33.37 11.39 -5.18
C VAL A 562 -34.53 11.60 -4.19
N GLY A 563 -34.48 12.66 -3.39
CA GLY A 563 -35.53 12.94 -2.42
C GLY A 563 -35.16 14.04 -1.42
N ARG A 564 -35.04 15.28 -1.89
CA ARG A 564 -35.44 16.43 -1.08
C ARG A 564 -36.85 16.79 -1.53
N PRO A 565 -37.84 17.01 -0.65
CA PRO A 565 -39.03 17.74 -1.07
C PRO A 565 -38.55 19.03 -1.73
N ALA A 566 -39.18 19.47 -2.82
CA ALA A 566 -39.03 20.84 -3.28
C ALA A 566 -39.19 21.77 -2.06
N PRO A 567 -38.49 22.92 -1.99
CA PRO A 567 -38.86 23.95 -1.03
C PRO A 567 -40.38 24.12 -1.14
N ALA A 568 -41.10 24.01 -0.02
CA ALA A 568 -42.55 24.17 -0.02
C ALA A 568 -42.89 25.41 -0.84
N GLU A 569 -43.70 25.23 -1.89
CA GLU A 569 -44.19 26.33 -2.69
C GLU A 569 -44.77 27.36 -1.71
N PRO A 570 -44.31 28.63 -1.75
CA PRO A 570 -44.84 29.64 -0.84
C PRO A 570 -46.36 29.64 -0.99
N PRO A 571 -47.12 29.74 0.13
CA PRO A 571 -48.58 29.73 0.06
C PRO A 571 -49.04 30.77 -0.96
N PRO A 572 -50.08 30.46 -1.76
CA PRO A 572 -50.58 31.41 -2.76
C PRO A 572 -50.91 32.74 -2.06
N PRO A 573 -50.63 33.88 -2.70
CA PRO A 573 -50.94 35.17 -2.12
C PRO A 573 -52.44 35.21 -1.74
N PRO A 574 -52.79 35.85 -0.61
CA PRO A 574 -54.19 35.99 -0.22
C PRO A 574 -54.98 36.61 -1.38
N PRO A 575 -56.25 36.20 -1.58
CA PRO A 575 -57.10 36.81 -2.60
C PRO A 575 -57.10 38.33 -2.39
N ALA A 576 -56.99 39.08 -3.48
CA ALA A 576 -57.07 40.52 -3.44
C ALA A 576 -58.48 40.89 -2.97
N ASP A 577 -58.61 41.22 -1.68
CA ASP A 577 -59.81 41.87 -1.17
C ASP A 577 -59.95 43.22 -1.87
N ASP A 578 -61.13 43.45 -2.44
CA ASP A 578 -61.59 44.70 -3.03
C ASP A 578 -61.40 45.84 -2.03
N VAL A 579 -60.27 46.55 -2.12
CA VAL A 579 -60.11 47.84 -1.47
C VAL A 579 -60.88 48.84 -2.34
N ALA A 580 -62.10 49.13 -1.89
CA ALA A 580 -62.98 50.16 -2.42
C ALA A 580 -62.25 51.51 -2.58
N PRO A 581 -62.62 52.33 -3.59
CA PRO A 581 -61.96 53.60 -3.85
C PRO A 581 -62.27 54.59 -2.72
N VAL A 582 -61.22 55.09 -2.07
CA VAL A 582 -61.32 56.24 -1.17
C VAL A 582 -61.61 57.47 -2.03
N LEU A 583 -62.83 57.99 -1.90
CA LEU A 583 -63.22 59.30 -2.40
C LEU A 583 -62.36 60.37 -1.71
N ALA A 584 -61.63 61.14 -2.51
CA ALA A 584 -61.00 62.38 -2.08
C ALA A 584 -62.07 63.45 -1.90
N ALA A 585 -62.16 64.04 -0.72
CA ALA A 585 -62.86 65.30 -0.48
C ALA A 585 -62.14 66.13 0.58
N SER A 586 -61.83 67.37 0.18
CA SER A 586 -61.45 68.56 0.97
C SER A 586 -60.01 68.65 1.46
#